data_AF-T0ZRL9-F1
#
_entry.id   AF-T0ZRL9-F1
#
_cell.length_a   1.000
_cell.length_b   1.000
_cell.length_c   1.000
_cell.angle_alpha   90.00
_cell.angle_beta   90.00
_cell.angle_gamma   90.00
#
_symmetry.space_group_name_H-M   'P 1'
#
loop_
_entity.id
_entity.type
_entity.pdbx_description
1 polymer ?
#
loop_
_entity_poly.entity_id
_entity_poly.type
_entity_poly.pdbx_seq_one_letter_code
_entity_poly.pdbx_strand_id
1 'polypeptide(L)' 'LKTAQGEIAVHLGPGWFVNREPVKIMPHDVIEVTGSRVSYAGKPALIAAEVKKGDQILKLRTADGVPLWSRG' A
#
# COMPACT_ATOMS: atom_id res chain seq x y z
N LEU A 1 -9.52 -0.61 -1.12
CA LEU A 1 -9.45 -1.96 -0.50
C LEU A 1 -10.76 -2.22 0.21
N LYS A 2 -11.43 -3.33 -0.10
CA LYS A 2 -12.66 -3.74 0.59
C LYS A 2 -12.29 -4.59 1.81
N THR A 3 -12.87 -4.24 2.96
CA THR A 3 -12.69 -4.94 4.24
C THR A 3 -14.06 -5.23 4.85
N ALA A 4 -14.12 -6.03 5.91
CA ALA A 4 -15.37 -6.27 6.64
C ALA A 4 -15.97 -4.97 7.22
N GLN A 5 -15.11 -3.98 7.51
CA GLN A 5 -15.46 -2.68 8.07
C GLN A 5 -15.80 -1.62 7.00
N GLY A 6 -15.80 -2.00 5.72
CA GLY A 6 -16.08 -1.12 4.59
C GLY A 6 -14.89 -0.93 3.66
N GLU A 7 -14.97 0.07 2.80
CA GLU A 7 -13.94 0.39 1.82
C GLU A 7 -13.01 1.51 2.30
N ILE A 8 -11.71 1.32 2.12
CA ILE A 8 -10.69 2.32 2.44
C ILE A 8 -9.76 2.56 1.24
N ALA A 9 -9.43 3.82 0.99
CA ALA A 9 -8.41 4.21 0.02
C ALA A 9 -7.02 3.83 0.56
N VAL A 10 -6.20 3.19 -0.26
CA VAL A 10 -4.83 2.79 0.11
C VAL A 10 -3.84 3.43 -0.85
N HIS A 11 -2.92 4.24 -0.34
CA HIS A 11 -1.90 4.91 -1.13
C HIS A 11 -0.60 4.12 -1.14
N LEU A 12 -0.36 3.41 -2.25
CA LEU A 12 0.82 2.58 -2.44
C LEU A 12 2.06 3.38 -2.82
N GLY A 13 1.88 4.53 -3.47
CA GLY A 13 2.97 5.35 -3.98
C GLY A 13 2.80 5.61 -5.48
N PRO A 14 3.83 6.17 -6.14
CA PRO A 14 3.82 6.42 -7.56
C PRO A 14 3.67 5.12 -8.37
N GLY A 15 2.87 5.16 -9.43
CA GLY A 15 2.63 3.99 -10.28
C GLY A 15 3.92 3.42 -10.89
N TRP A 16 4.89 4.27 -11.25
CA TRP A 16 6.19 3.82 -11.79
C TRP A 16 6.98 2.95 -10.82
N PHE A 17 6.85 3.18 -9.51
CA PHE A 17 7.53 2.39 -8.48
C PHE A 17 6.81 1.07 -8.26
N VAL A 18 5.48 1.10 -8.16
CA VAL A 18 4.69 -0.13 -7.92
C VAL A 18 4.73 -1.06 -9.14
N ASN A 19 4.69 -0.50 -10.35
CA ASN A 19 4.58 -1.30 -11.58
C ASN A 19 5.86 -2.04 -11.94
N ARG A 20 7.04 -1.62 -11.45
CA ARG A 20 8.31 -2.33 -11.69
C ARG A 20 8.53 -3.52 -10.74
N GLU A 21 7.82 -3.56 -9.61
CA GLU A 21 7.99 -4.60 -8.60
C GLU A 21 7.41 -5.93 -9.10
N PRO A 22 7.98 -7.08 -8.71
CA PRO A 22 7.50 -8.39 -9.15
C PRO A 22 6.08 -8.69 -8.63
N VAL A 23 5.76 -8.19 -7.44
CA VAL A 23 4.44 -8.37 -6.83
C VAL A 23 3.41 -7.54 -7.57
N LYS A 24 2.49 -8.21 -8.28
CA LYS A 24 1.36 -7.57 -8.95
C LYS A 24 0.09 -7.70 -8.13
N ILE A 25 -0.53 -6.56 -7.84
CA ILE A 25 -1.84 -6.46 -7.19
C ILE A 25 -2.89 -6.25 -8.28
N MET A 26 -3.84 -7.15 -8.35
CA MET A 26 -4.91 -7.19 -9.33
C MET A 26 -6.27 -7.18 -8.63
N PRO A 27 -7.36 -6.80 -9.32
CA PRO A 27 -8.70 -6.96 -8.80
C PRO A 27 -8.94 -8.39 -8.31
N HIS A 28 -9.66 -8.53 -7.19
CA HIS A 28 -9.98 -9.79 -6.52
C HIS A 28 -8.82 -10.51 -5.80
N ASP A 29 -7.61 -9.96 -5.81
CA ASP A 29 -6.56 -10.46 -4.93
C ASP A 29 -6.93 -10.26 -3.46
N VAL A 30 -6.65 -11.29 -2.65
CA VAL A 30 -6.64 -11.19 -1.20
C VAL A 30 -5.26 -10.73 -0.77
N ILE A 31 -5.20 -9.58 -0.11
CA ILE A 31 -3.96 -8.95 0.35
C ILE A 31 -4.10 -8.50 1.79
N GLU A 32 -2.97 -8.45 2.48
CA GLU A 32 -2.84 -7.80 3.78
C GLU A 32 -2.03 -6.52 3.59
N VAL A 33 -2.47 -5.42 4.23
CA VAL A 33 -1.80 -4.13 4.12
C VAL A 33 -1.45 -3.63 5.50
N THR A 34 -0.16 -3.44 5.74
CA THR A 34 0.35 -2.78 6.95
C THR A 34 0.65 -1.33 6.61
N GLY A 35 0.18 -0.40 7.44
CA GLY A 35 0.38 1.02 7.18
C GLY A 35 -0.23 1.92 8.24
N SER A 36 -0.17 3.23 8.00
CA SER A 36 -0.72 4.24 8.89
C SER A 36 -2.05 4.77 8.37
N ARG A 37 -3.06 4.82 9.26
CA ARG A 37 -4.37 5.39 8.93
C ARG A 37 -4.31 6.90 9.08
N VAL A 38 -4.75 7.61 8.04
CA VAL A 38 -4.73 9.07 7.95
C VAL A 38 -6.08 9.59 7.47
N SER A 39 -6.31 10.88 7.65
CA SER A 39 -7.39 11.60 6.96
C SER A 39 -6.79 12.34 5.77
N TYR A 40 -7.26 12.06 4.56
CA TYR A 40 -6.83 12.72 3.32
C TYR A 40 -8.05 13.30 2.61
N ALA A 41 -8.03 14.62 2.35
CA ALA A 41 -9.17 15.35 1.78
C ALA A 41 -10.50 15.10 2.54
N GLY A 42 -10.43 15.00 3.87
CA GLY A 42 -11.60 14.76 4.73
C GLY A 42 -12.11 13.31 4.73
N LYS A 43 -11.42 12.37 4.06
CA LYS A 43 -11.80 10.95 4.00
C LYS A 43 -10.74 10.06 4.63
N PRO A 44 -11.13 8.94 5.27
CA PRO A 44 -10.17 7.95 5.76
C PRO A 44 -9.36 7.33 4.62
N ALA A 45 -8.05 7.29 4.79
CA ALA A 45 -7.13 6.63 3.88
C ALA A 45 -6.04 5.89 4.67
N LEU A 46 -5.35 4.97 4.00
CA LEU A 46 -4.23 4.22 4.54
C LEU A 46 -2.98 4.50 3.70
N ILE A 47 -1.91 4.92 4.36
CA ILE A 47 -0.59 5.05 3.75
C ILE A 47 0.15 3.72 3.97
N ALA A 48 0.31 2.91 2.92
CA ALA A 48 0.82 1.54 3.04
C ALA A 48 2.34 1.50 3.27
N ALA A 49 2.80 0.91 4.36
CA ALA A 49 4.22 0.62 4.54
C ALA A 49 4.64 -0.61 3.70
N GLU A 50 3.79 -1.63 3.68
CA GLU A 50 3.96 -2.84 2.89
C GLU A 50 2.61 -3.48 2.54
N VAL A 51 2.62 -4.28 1.47
CA VAL A 51 1.49 -5.12 1.06
C VAL A 51 1.97 -6.55 0.95
N LYS A 52 1.25 -7.48 1.58
CA LYS A 52 1.50 -8.92 1.48
C LYS A 52 0.41 -9.57 0.63
N LYS A 53 0.82 -10.42 -0.31
CA LYS A 53 -0.06 -11.23 -1.18
C LYS A 53 0.46 -12.67 -1.18
N GLY A 54 -0.19 -13.56 -0.42
CA GLY A 54 0.35 -14.88 -0.12
C GLY A 54 1.71 -14.76 0.57
N ASP A 55 2.75 -15.36 -0.01
CA ASP A 55 4.12 -15.30 0.51
C ASP A 55 4.95 -14.13 -0.04
N GLN A 56 4.38 -13.35 -0.96
CA GLN A 56 5.07 -12.22 -1.56
C GLN A 56 4.84 -10.95 -0.75
N ILE A 57 5.91 -10.17 -0.51
CA ILE A 57 5.86 -8.90 0.21
C ILE A 57 6.35 -7.78 -0.71
N LEU A 58 5.48 -6.80 -0.92
CA LEU A 58 5.79 -5.52 -1.57
C LEU A 58 6.10 -4.48 -0.48
N LYS A 59 7.37 -4.15 -0.29
CA LYS A 59 7.78 -3.06 0.60
C LYS A 59 7.71 -1.73 -0.12
N LEU A 60 7.08 -0.74 0.51
CA LEU A 60 6.85 0.59 -0.06
C LEU A 60 7.59 1.68 0.73
N ARG A 61 7.72 1.51 2.04
CA ARG A 61 8.34 2.47 2.96
C ARG A 61 9.28 1.76 3.93
N THR A 62 10.24 2.50 4.48
CA THR A 62 11.06 2.04 5.62
C THR A 62 10.21 1.96 6.90
N ALA A 63 10.78 1.40 7.97
CA ALA A 63 10.16 1.40 9.29
C ALA A 63 9.85 2.81 9.80
N ASP A 64 10.71 3.79 9.46
CA ASP A 64 10.51 5.22 9.79
C ASP A 64 9.52 5.93 8.84
N GLY A 65 8.88 5.21 7.91
CA GLY A 65 7.90 5.74 6.98
C GLY A 65 8.48 6.44 5.74
N VAL A 66 9.81 6.40 5.55
CA VAL A 66 10.47 7.03 4.39
C VAL A 66 10.14 6.23 3.12
N PRO A 67 9.62 6.86 2.06
CA PRO A 67 9.31 6.14 0.82
C PRO A 67 10.56 5.58 0.14
N LEU A 68 10.49 4.32 -0.32
CA LEU A 68 11.63 3.69 -0.99
C LEU A 68 11.96 4.33 -2.35
N TRP A 69 11.01 5.06 -2.94
CA TRP A 69 11.20 5.84 -4.15
C TRP A 69 11.78 7.24 -3.95
N SER A 70 11.89 7.73 -2.71
CA SER A 70 12.42 9.07 -2.47
C SER A 70 13.95 9.13 -2.46
N ARG A 71 14.63 7.97 -2.57
CA ARG A 71 16.09 7.90 -2.70
C ARG A 71 16.45 8.04 -4.18
N GLY A 72 16.53 9.29 -4.63
CA GLY A 72 17.05 9.71 -5.93
C GLY A 72 18.09 10.79 -5.74
#